data_AF-A0A410G3W4-F1
#
_entry.id   AF-A0A410G3W4-F1
#
_cell.length_a   1.000
_cell.length_b   1.000
_cell.length_c   1.000
_cell.angle_alpha   90.00
_cell.angle_beta   90.00
_cell.angle_gamma   90.00
#
_symmetry.space_group_name_H-M   'P 1'
#
loop_
_entity.id
_entity.type
_entity.pdbx_description
1 polymer ?
#
loop_
_entity_poly.entity_id
_entity_poly.type
_entity_poly.pdbx_seq_one_letter_code
_entity_poly.pdbx_strand_id
1 'polypeptide(L)'
;MFRVAHKIKTYREMRNYSQEYLASMIGISQPAYAKIEQGKTKITLERLKQISEILMVEHLHLLDEVKVAIQTIQINNTSPSDFVEVLHPDLKIVYEKLVMTLENENRRLIEENERLKILLEQKSGRY
;
A
#
# COMPACT_ATOMS: atom_id res chain seq x y z
N MET A 1 -2.71 23.64 7.25
CA MET A 1 -2.43 22.74 6.11
C MET A 1 -3.62 21.79 5.95
N PHE A 2 -4.20 21.66 4.75
CA PHE A 2 -5.38 20.82 4.52
C PHE A 2 -4.98 19.33 4.47
N ARG A 3 -5.27 18.60 5.56
CA ARG A 3 -4.77 17.22 5.78
C ARG A 3 -5.29 16.21 4.75
N VAL A 4 -6.57 16.29 4.39
CA VAL A 4 -7.20 15.41 3.38
C VAL A 4 -6.60 15.64 1.99
N ALA A 5 -6.46 16.90 1.59
CA ALA A 5 -5.91 17.29 0.29
C ALA A 5 -4.46 16.76 0.11
N HIS A 6 -3.65 16.85 1.17
CA HIS A 6 -2.31 16.32 1.16
C HIS A 6 -2.28 14.79 1.01
N LYS A 7 -3.14 14.08 1.74
CA LYS A 7 -3.25 12.61 1.63
C LYS A 7 -3.66 12.17 0.23
N ILE A 8 -4.65 12.83 -0.37
CA ILE A 8 -5.06 12.55 -1.75
C ILE A 8 -3.85 12.66 -2.69
N LYS A 9 -3.06 13.73 -2.56
CA LYS A 9 -1.83 13.92 -3.34
C LYS A 9 -0.82 12.80 -3.12
N THR A 10 -0.56 12.43 -1.86
CA THR A 10 0.40 11.37 -1.52
C THR A 10 0.02 10.03 -2.15
N TYR A 11 -1.24 9.60 -2.00
CA TYR A 11 -1.72 8.36 -2.61
C TYR A 11 -1.69 8.41 -4.14
N ARG A 12 -2.02 9.55 -4.74
CA ARG A 12 -1.90 9.74 -6.20
C ARG A 12 -0.47 9.53 -6.68
N GLU A 13 0.51 10.13 -6.00
CA GLU A 13 1.92 10.03 -6.35
C GLU A 13 2.48 8.62 -6.14
N MET A 14 2.09 7.94 -5.06
CA MET A 14 2.46 6.53 -4.83
C MET A 14 1.96 5.59 -5.93
N ARG A 15 0.83 5.93 -6.56
CA ARG A 15 0.26 5.18 -7.70
C ARG A 15 0.83 5.61 -9.05
N ASN A 16 1.72 6.61 -9.09
CA ASN A 16 2.23 7.24 -10.32
C ASN A 16 1.12 7.80 -11.23
N TYR A 17 0.01 8.26 -10.64
CA TYR A 17 -1.08 8.86 -11.40
C TYR A 17 -0.86 10.35 -11.64
N SER A 18 -1.15 10.82 -12.85
CA SER A 18 -1.13 12.26 -13.15
C SER A 18 -2.38 12.95 -12.61
N GLN A 19 -2.33 14.27 -12.47
CA GLN A 19 -3.51 15.06 -12.08
C GLN A 19 -4.58 15.02 -13.17
N GLU A 20 -4.17 15.00 -14.44
CA GLU A 20 -5.03 14.86 -15.61
C GLU A 20 -5.80 13.55 -15.58
N TYR A 21 -5.12 12.45 -15.23
CA TYR A 21 -5.73 11.12 -15.15
C TYR A 21 -6.82 11.08 -14.08
N LEU A 22 -6.57 11.52 -12.84
CA LEU A 22 -7.63 11.51 -11.83
C LEU A 22 -8.74 12.50 -12.11
N ALA A 23 -8.42 13.65 -12.70
CA ALA A 23 -9.41 14.62 -13.11
C ALA A 23 -10.37 14.02 -14.16
N SER A 24 -9.86 13.29 -15.16
CA SER A 24 -10.68 12.66 -16.19
C SER A 24 -11.55 11.55 -15.60
N MET A 25 -11.01 10.74 -14.68
CA MET A 25 -11.75 9.64 -14.03
C MET A 25 -12.95 10.13 -13.21
N ILE A 26 -12.89 11.33 -12.63
CA ILE A 26 -14.00 11.93 -11.88
C ILE A 26 -14.74 13.03 -12.66
N GLY A 27 -14.44 13.21 -13.95
CA GLY A 27 -15.16 14.12 -14.84
C GLY A 27 -15.00 15.61 -14.47
N ILE A 28 -13.81 16.02 -14.04
CA ILE A 28 -13.48 17.45 -13.79
C ILE A 28 -12.25 17.87 -14.59
N SER A 29 -11.98 19.17 -14.65
CA SER A 29 -10.77 19.68 -15.28
C SER A 29 -9.54 19.45 -14.39
N GLN A 30 -8.36 19.25 -15.00
CA GLN A 30 -7.09 19.12 -14.28
C GLN A 30 -6.83 20.30 -13.31
N PRO A 31 -7.08 21.58 -13.68
CA PRO A 31 -6.95 22.68 -12.73
C PRO A 31 -7.94 22.62 -11.56
N ALA A 32 -9.14 22.06 -11.76
CA ALA A 32 -10.10 21.85 -10.68
C ALA A 32 -9.59 20.77 -9.71
N TYR A 33 -9.04 19.68 -10.24
CA TYR A 33 -8.42 18.64 -9.42
C TYR A 33 -7.19 19.16 -8.65
N ALA A 34 -6.33 19.96 -9.29
CA ALA A 34 -5.20 20.60 -8.63
C ALA A 34 -5.61 21.50 -7.45
N LYS A 35 -6.75 22.20 -7.55
CA LYS A 35 -7.32 22.98 -6.43
C LYS A 35 -7.78 22.10 -5.28
N ILE A 36 -8.26 20.88 -5.55
CA ILE A 36 -8.57 19.88 -4.52
C ILE A 36 -7.29 19.48 -3.78
N GLU A 37 -6.22 19.11 -4.48
CA GLU A 37 -4.94 18.73 -3.85
C GLU A 37 -4.25 19.88 -3.09
N GLN A 38 -4.51 21.13 -3.48
CA GLN A 38 -4.05 22.32 -2.77
C GLN A 38 -4.96 22.68 -1.57
N GLY A 39 -6.09 22.01 -1.40
CA GLY A 39 -7.10 22.32 -0.38
C GLY A 39 -7.84 23.64 -0.60
N LYS A 40 -7.78 24.21 -1.80
CA LYS A 40 -8.48 25.45 -2.18
C LYS A 40 -9.96 25.23 -2.46
N THR A 41 -10.38 23.98 -2.66
CA THR A 41 -11.77 23.58 -2.90
C THR A 41 -12.23 22.67 -1.78
N LYS A 42 -13.40 22.96 -1.20
CA LYS A 42 -14.07 22.04 -0.28
C LYS A 42 -14.49 20.78 -1.04
N ILE A 43 -13.99 19.63 -0.62
CA ILE A 43 -14.37 18.34 -1.17
C ILE A 43 -15.65 17.83 -0.50
N THR A 44 -16.59 17.30 -1.27
CA THR A 44 -17.78 16.61 -0.74
C THR A 44 -17.45 15.16 -0.41
N LEU A 45 -18.25 14.51 0.45
CA LEU A 45 -18.07 13.10 0.77
C LEU A 45 -18.15 12.21 -0.48
N GLU A 46 -19.07 12.51 -1.39
CA GLU A 46 -19.23 11.79 -2.66
C GLU A 46 -17.95 11.86 -3.51
N ARG A 47 -17.37 13.06 -3.65
CA ARG A 47 -16.10 13.24 -4.38
C ARG A 47 -14.94 12.53 -3.70
N LEU A 48 -14.92 12.54 -2.37
CA LEU A 48 -13.90 11.81 -1.61
C LEU A 48 -14.00 10.30 -1.86
N LYS A 49 -15.22 9.73 -1.89
CA LYS A 49 -15.44 8.31 -2.19
C LYS A 49 -14.95 7.96 -3.59
N GLN A 50 -15.35 8.72 -4.61
CA GLN A 50 -14.87 8.52 -5.99
C GLN A 50 -13.34 8.54 -6.08
N ILE A 51 -12.69 9.54 -5.48
CA ILE A 51 -11.23 9.65 -5.47
C ILE A 51 -10.61 8.45 -4.74
N SER A 52 -11.17 8.05 -3.60
CA SER A 52 -10.66 6.93 -2.80
C SER A 52 -10.75 5.59 -3.53
N GLU A 53 -11.81 5.38 -4.32
CA GLU A 53 -11.99 4.18 -5.14
C GLU A 53 -10.90 4.09 -6.21
N ILE A 54 -10.62 5.19 -6.91
CA ILE A 54 -9.58 5.21 -7.94
C ILE A 54 -8.18 5.05 -7.33
N LEU A 55 -7.94 5.62 -6.15
CA LEU A 55 -6.69 5.48 -5.41
C LEU A 55 -6.54 4.11 -4.73
N MET A 56 -7.61 3.29 -4.75
CA MET A 56 -7.74 2.01 -4.06
C MET A 56 -7.36 2.13 -2.57
N VAL A 57 -7.94 3.11 -1.91
CA VAL A 57 -7.79 3.35 -0.47
C VAL A 57 -9.17 3.57 0.13
N GLU A 58 -9.39 3.12 1.37
CA GLU A 58 -10.64 3.41 2.06
C GLU A 58 -10.76 4.93 2.33
N HIS A 59 -11.88 5.54 1.91
CA HIS A 59 -12.17 6.97 2.12
C HIS A 59 -11.98 7.46 3.57
N LEU A 60 -12.24 6.61 4.58
CA LEU A 60 -12.00 6.95 6.00
C LEU A 60 -10.52 7.17 6.30
N HIS A 61 -9.62 6.40 5.67
CA HIS A 61 -8.17 6.61 5.82
C HIS A 61 -7.68 7.95 5.25
N LEU A 62 -8.43 8.55 4.30
CA LEU A 62 -8.14 9.89 3.81
C LEU A 62 -8.59 10.98 4.79
N LEU A 63 -9.54 10.68 5.67
CA LEU A 63 -10.07 11.58 6.71
C LEU A 63 -9.29 11.48 8.01
N ASP A 64 -8.86 10.28 8.40
CA ASP A 64 -8.26 10.06 9.71
C ASP A 64 -7.01 10.89 9.89
N GLU A 65 -6.89 11.53 11.05
CA GLU A 65 -5.56 11.84 11.55
C GLU A 65 -4.99 10.51 12.01
N VAL A 66 -3.91 10.04 11.38
CA VAL A 66 -3.07 9.05 12.04
C VAL A 66 -2.46 9.80 13.23
N LYS A 67 -3.20 9.88 14.34
CA LYS A 67 -2.62 10.04 15.64
C LYS A 67 -1.89 8.74 15.87
N VAL A 68 -0.65 8.65 15.37
CA VAL A 68 0.31 7.80 16.02
C VAL A 68 0.38 8.38 17.42
N ALA A 69 -0.40 7.80 18.33
CA ALA A 69 -0.12 7.95 19.74
C ALA A 69 1.25 7.30 19.90
N ILE A 70 2.31 8.09 19.72
CA ILE A 70 3.59 7.76 20.32
C ILE A 70 3.29 7.90 21.81
N GLN A 71 2.75 6.82 22.38
CA GLN A 71 2.65 6.69 23.80
C GLN A 71 4.09 6.52 24.24
N THR A 72 4.74 7.65 24.54
CA THR A 72 6.03 7.67 25.19
C THR A 72 5.78 7.09 26.58
N ILE A 73 5.75 5.77 26.68
CA ILE A 73 5.90 5.11 27.96
C ILE A 73 7.33 5.47 28.35
N GLN A 74 7.48 6.34 29.35
CA GLN A 74 8.77 6.57 29.97
C GLN A 74 9.13 5.32 30.75
N ILE A 75 9.61 4.30 30.04
CA ILE A 75 10.22 3.12 30.64
C ILE A 75 11.70 3.46 30.73
N ASN A 76 12.13 3.76 31.95
CA ASN A 76 13.53 4.02 32.22
C ASN A 76 14.36 2.78 31.85
N ASN A 77 15.37 2.97 31.00
CA ASN A 77 16.48 2.05 30.69
C ASN A 77 16.22 0.80 29.82
N THR A 78 15.43 0.90 28.75
CA THR A 78 15.44 -0.14 27.69
C THR A 78 15.84 0.47 26.35
N SER A 79 16.75 -0.21 25.64
CA SER A 79 17.28 0.26 24.37
C SER A 79 16.14 0.40 23.35
N PRO A 80 16.21 1.38 22.41
CA PRO A 80 15.20 1.57 21.35
C PRO A 80 14.91 0.32 20.50
N SER A 81 15.80 -0.70 20.52
CA SER A 81 15.61 -2.00 19.88
C SER A 81 14.45 -2.81 20.45
N ASP A 82 14.20 -2.69 21.75
CA ASP A 82 13.27 -3.60 22.45
C ASP A 82 11.81 -3.13 22.29
N PHE A 83 11.60 -1.87 21.88
CA PHE A 83 10.29 -1.30 21.58
C PHE A 83 9.64 -1.90 20.33
N VAL A 84 10.43 -2.38 19.37
CA VAL A 84 9.92 -2.91 18.09
C VAL A 84 9.26 -4.28 18.29
N GLU A 85 9.66 -5.03 19.31
CA GLU A 85 9.17 -6.40 19.53
C GLU A 85 7.80 -6.45 20.24
N VAL A 86 7.47 -5.43 21.02
CA VAL A 86 6.26 -5.41 21.86
C VAL A 86 5.03 -4.86 21.13
N LEU A 87 5.21 -3.98 20.14
CA LEU A 87 4.13 -3.11 19.65
C LEU A 87 3.10 -3.77 18.73
N HIS A 88 3.32 -4.99 18.22
CA HIS A 88 2.23 -5.76 17.60
C HIS A 88 2.64 -7.23 17.37
N PRO A 89 2.47 -8.13 18.36
CA PRO A 89 2.67 -9.57 18.14
C PRO A 89 1.83 -10.07 16.95
N ASP A 90 0.62 -9.56 16.77
CA ASP A 90 -0.25 -9.91 15.63
C ASP A 90 0.33 -9.49 14.27
N LEU A 91 1.03 -8.35 14.19
CA LEU A 91 1.64 -7.89 12.94
C LEU A 91 2.86 -8.73 12.60
N LYS A 92 3.68 -9.10 13.60
CA LYS A 92 4.81 -10.03 13.43
C LYS A 92 4.33 -11.38 12.91
N ILE A 93 3.26 -11.93 13.50
CA ILE A 93 2.63 -13.17 13.05
C ILE A 93 2.12 -13.06 11.60
N VAL A 94 1.48 -11.94 11.23
CA VAL A 94 0.99 -11.71 9.85
C VAL A 94 2.16 -11.63 8.87
N TYR A 95 3.24 -10.93 9.21
CA TYR A 95 4.43 -10.86 8.37
C TYR A 95 5.13 -12.20 8.22
N GLU A 96 5.31 -12.94 9.32
CA GLU A 96 5.90 -14.28 9.30
C GLU A 96 5.06 -15.23 8.44
N LYS A 97 3.73 -15.19 8.57
CA LYS A 97 2.82 -15.99 7.73
C LYS A 97 2.90 -15.63 6.25
N LEU A 98 3.01 -14.33 5.93
CA LEU A 98 3.17 -13.86 4.56
C LEU A 98 4.49 -14.34 3.95
N VAL A 99 5.60 -14.17 4.68
CA VAL A 99 6.94 -14.63 4.27
C VAL A 99 6.92 -16.14 4.04
N MET A 100 6.37 -16.92 4.98
CA MET A 100 6.25 -18.36 4.85
C MET A 100 5.43 -18.78 3.62
N THR A 101 4.35 -18.05 3.30
CA THR A 101 3.52 -18.35 2.12
C THR A 101 4.29 -18.12 0.82
N LEU A 102 5.01 -16.99 0.74
CA LEU A 102 5.85 -16.66 -0.42
C LEU A 102 6.99 -17.66 -0.61
N GLU A 103 7.66 -18.07 0.47
CA GLU A 103 8.72 -19.09 0.42
C GLU A 103 8.18 -20.43 -0.07
N ASN A 104 6.97 -20.83 0.37
CA ASN A 104 6.32 -22.05 -0.10
C ASN A 104 5.97 -22.00 -1.59
N GLU A 105 5.45 -20.86 -2.08
CA GLU A 105 5.20 -20.68 -3.52
C GLU A 105 6.48 -20.73 -4.35
N ASN A 106 7.54 -20.04 -3.89
CA ASN A 106 8.84 -20.09 -4.56
C ASN A 106 9.40 -21.52 -4.62
N ARG A 107 9.32 -22.27 -3.53
CA ARG A 107 9.75 -23.67 -3.49
C ARG A 107 8.99 -24.51 -4.52
N ARG A 108 7.66 -24.38 -4.58
CA ARG A 108 6.83 -25.08 -5.56
C ARG A 108 7.20 -24.74 -7.00
N LEU A 109 7.41 -23.45 -7.29
CA LEU A 109 7.82 -23.00 -8.62
C LEU A 109 9.20 -23.55 -9.00
N ILE A 110 10.14 -23.64 -8.06
CA ILE A 110 11.45 -24.24 -8.29
C ILE A 110 11.31 -25.73 -8.62
N GLU A 111 10.56 -26.49 -7.81
CA GLU A 111 10.31 -27.91 -8.04
C GLU A 111 9.65 -28.18 -9.41
N GLU A 112 8.68 -27.35 -9.79
CA GLU A 112 8.00 -27.46 -11.08
C GLU A 112 8.95 -27.15 -12.25
N ASN A 113 9.81 -26.14 -12.10
CA ASN A 113 10.85 -25.84 -13.09
C ASN A 113 11.86 -26.97 -13.24
N GLU A 114 12.31 -27.57 -12.14
CA GLU A 114 13.21 -28.73 -12.19
C GLU A 114 12.56 -29.92 -12.90
N ARG A 115 11.29 -30.20 -12.58
CA ARG A 115 10.52 -31.26 -13.23
C ARG A 115 10.37 -31.02 -14.73
N LEU A 116 10.04 -29.79 -15.13
CA LEU A 116 9.95 -29.40 -16.53
C LEU A 116 11.28 -29.54 -17.25
N LYS A 117 12.39 -29.17 -16.59
CA LYS A 117 13.75 -29.34 -17.15
C LYS A 117 14.09 -30.81 -17.41
N ILE A 118 13.81 -31.69 -16.44
CA ILE A 118 14.00 -33.14 -16.59
C ILE A 118 13.15 -33.69 -17.76
N LEU A 119 11.89 -33.27 -17.87
CA LEU A 119 11.00 -33.68 -18.97
C LEU A 119 11.51 -33.22 -20.33
N LEU A 120 12.09 -32.02 -20.42
CA LEU A 120 12.70 -31.50 -21.64
C LEU A 120 13.96 -32.28 -22.03
N GLU A 121 14.84 -32.58 -21.07
CA GLU A 121 16.04 -33.39 -21.30
C GLU A 121 15.68 -34.81 -21.79
N GLN A 122 14.67 -35.44 -21.18
CA GLN A 122 14.15 -36.74 -21.61
C GLN A 122 13.53 -36.73 -23.02
N LYS A 123 12.95 -35.61 -23.45
CA LYS A 123 12.42 -35.45 -24.81
C LYS A 123 13.51 -35.13 -25.84
N SER A 124 14.57 -34.43 -25.43
CA SER A 124 15.69 -34.07 -26.31
C SER A 124 16.65 -35.22 -26.57
N GLY A 125 16.75 -36.21 -25.67
CA GLY A 125 17.60 -37.40 -25.83
C GLY A 125 16.95 -38.58 -26.58
N ARG A 126 15.76 -38.39 -27.19
CA ARG A 126 15.05 -39.42 -27.97
C ARG A 126 15.09 -39.20 -29.50
N TYR A 127 16.09 -38.47 -29.99
CA TYR A 127 16.37 -38.31 -31.42
C TYR A 127 17.83 -38.64 -31.71
#